data_AF-A0A2P2GC07-F1
#
_entry.id   AF-A0A2P2GC07-F1
#
_cell.length_a   1.000
_cell.length_b   1.000
_cell.length_c   1.000
_cell.angle_alpha   90.00
_cell.angle_beta   90.00
_cell.angle_gamma   90.00
#
_symmetry.space_group_name_H-M   'P 1'
#
loop_
_entity.id
_entity.type
_entity.pdbx_description
1 polymer ?
#
loop_
_entity_poly.entity_id
_entity_poly.type
_entity_poly.pdbx_seq_one_letter_code
_entity_poly.pdbx_strand_id
1 'polypeptide(L)'
;MPVSAAAVAAAARPGPASAWPSWARLKQASLTDREAALDRQWYERARPETLRAREAHDPVAKEFLDEQWGGPKRPYQPERPTDPAVQQRLRQDLAAARAAVEAERRRLEEAGLRAPSSREPAGFEERSTPAGEQEVPPTAKAAAGYEGTVAVARSDIPALAGELFTGGSPRALGSYDPAHAIRPPDDVVVPQAHGHAEQDLGQQLDARLARLTEAERAAARGHTVSIRVDQEVCSVCAAALGGGPRAGVLSRLSARHPELVFEVTADDVSTVYRIVGGRRVR
;
A
#
# COMPACT_ATOMS: atom_id res chain seq x y z
N MET A 1 -39.57 51.79 14.35
CA MET A 1 -39.37 51.00 13.12
C MET A 1 -38.22 51.67 12.35
N PRO A 2 -37.10 50.99 12.08
CA PRO A 2 -37.11 49.90 11.11
C PRO A 2 -36.38 48.60 11.53
N VAL A 3 -37.04 47.50 11.15
CA VAL A 3 -36.60 46.22 10.58
C VAL A 3 -35.28 45.57 11.03
N SER A 4 -35.46 44.49 11.79
CA SER A 4 -34.48 43.46 12.14
C SER A 4 -33.95 42.74 10.90
N ALA A 5 -32.63 42.71 10.73
CA ALA A 5 -31.95 41.88 9.74
C ALA A 5 -31.91 40.43 10.25
N ALA A 6 -32.91 39.65 9.86
CA ALA A 6 -32.91 38.21 9.99
C ALA A 6 -31.71 37.64 9.21
N ALA A 7 -30.67 37.25 9.94
CA ALA A 7 -29.66 36.33 9.45
C ALA A 7 -30.35 34.99 9.18
N VAL A 8 -30.81 34.81 7.95
CA VAL A 8 -31.25 33.50 7.46
C VAL A 8 -29.99 32.63 7.45
N ALA A 9 -29.83 31.83 8.50
CA ALA A 9 -28.99 30.65 8.45
C ALA A 9 -29.42 29.88 7.19
N ALA A 10 -28.59 29.91 6.15
CA ALA A 10 -28.85 29.17 4.93
C ALA A 10 -28.88 27.69 5.32
N ALA A 11 -30.09 27.17 5.51
CA ALA A 11 -30.31 25.76 5.76
C ALA A 11 -29.52 24.99 4.70
N ALA A 12 -28.68 24.05 5.13
CA ALA A 12 -27.88 23.24 4.22
C ALA A 12 -28.84 22.63 3.19
N ARG A 13 -28.69 23.02 1.92
CA ARG A 13 -29.58 22.53 0.86
C ARG A 13 -29.52 21.01 0.86
N PRO A 14 -30.66 20.31 0.74
CA PRO A 14 -30.70 18.85 0.75
C PRO A 14 -30.03 18.23 -0.48
N GLY A 15 -29.81 19.03 -1.53
CA GLY A 15 -29.21 18.63 -2.79
C GLY A 15 -29.02 19.79 -3.77
N PRO A 16 -28.33 19.53 -4.90
CA PRO A 16 -28.36 20.38 -6.08
C PRO A 16 -29.80 20.55 -6.58
N ALA A 17 -30.16 21.72 -7.12
CA ALA A 17 -31.48 21.92 -7.73
C ALA A 17 -31.53 21.48 -9.20
N SER A 18 -30.39 21.52 -9.90
CA SER A 18 -30.32 21.18 -11.32
C SER A 18 -29.64 19.84 -11.56
N ALA A 19 -30.14 19.09 -12.55
CA ALA A 19 -29.48 17.90 -13.06
C ALA A 19 -28.38 18.32 -14.04
N TRP A 20 -27.13 18.21 -13.60
CA TRP A 20 -25.97 18.56 -14.41
C TRP A 20 -25.47 17.34 -15.18
N PRO A 21 -25.09 17.49 -16.46
CA PRO A 21 -24.66 16.36 -17.30
C PRO A 21 -23.24 15.88 -17.02
N SER A 22 -22.37 16.74 -16.46
CA SER A 22 -21.00 16.41 -16.05
C SER A 22 -20.44 17.45 -15.08
N TRP A 23 -19.46 17.05 -14.29
CA TRP A 23 -18.77 17.91 -13.32
C TRP A 23 -18.03 19.05 -14.01
N ALA A 24 -17.45 18.80 -15.19
CA ALA A 24 -16.82 19.83 -16.01
C ALA A 24 -17.82 20.91 -16.46
N ARG A 25 -19.04 20.52 -16.87
CA ARG A 25 -20.08 21.49 -17.26
C ARG A 25 -20.59 22.30 -16.07
N LEU A 26 -20.74 21.67 -14.90
CA LEU A 26 -21.09 22.38 -13.66
C LEU A 26 -20.00 23.40 -13.27
N LYS A 27 -18.72 23.01 -13.29
CA LYS A 27 -17.58 23.91 -13.06
C LYS A 27 -17.64 25.12 -13.99
N GLN A 28 -17.85 24.89 -15.29
CA GLN A 28 -17.91 25.98 -16.28
C GLN A 28 -19.12 26.90 -16.05
N ALA A 29 -20.31 26.35 -15.82
CA ALA A 29 -21.52 27.14 -15.58
C ALA A 29 -21.45 27.93 -14.26
N SER A 30 -20.79 27.39 -13.23
CA SER A 30 -20.63 28.06 -11.93
C SER A 30 -19.87 29.39 -11.99
N LEU A 31 -19.16 29.66 -13.09
CA LEU A 31 -18.44 30.92 -13.28
C LEU A 31 -19.37 32.11 -13.56
N THR A 32 -20.55 31.85 -14.13
CA THR A 32 -21.48 32.90 -14.59
C THR A 32 -22.90 32.73 -14.06
N ASP A 33 -23.25 31.53 -13.56
CA ASP A 33 -24.57 31.21 -13.02
C ASP A 33 -24.50 30.97 -11.50
N ARG A 34 -25.28 31.76 -10.75
CA ARG A 34 -25.35 31.71 -9.29
C ARG A 34 -25.93 30.39 -8.78
N GLU A 35 -26.90 29.81 -9.49
CA GLU A 35 -27.50 28.54 -9.11
C GLU A 35 -26.53 27.38 -9.35
N ALA A 36 -25.81 27.40 -10.46
CA ALA A 36 -24.71 26.46 -10.72
C ALA A 36 -23.59 26.57 -9.66
N ALA A 37 -23.27 27.78 -9.19
CA ALA A 37 -22.30 27.96 -8.11
C ALA A 37 -22.74 27.35 -6.77
N LEU A 38 -24.03 27.47 -6.44
CA LEU A 38 -24.60 26.86 -5.23
C LEU A 38 -24.64 25.32 -5.33
N ASP A 39 -25.00 24.78 -6.50
CA ASP A 39 -24.98 23.34 -6.74
C ASP A 39 -23.55 22.78 -6.65
N ARG A 40 -22.57 23.47 -7.24
CA ARG A 40 -21.14 23.12 -7.11
C ARG A 40 -20.69 23.10 -5.64
N GLN A 41 -21.00 24.15 -4.89
CA GLN A 41 -20.64 24.26 -3.48
C GLN A 41 -21.28 23.14 -2.64
N TRP A 42 -22.47 22.67 -3.02
CA TRP A 42 -23.08 21.51 -2.39
C TRP A 42 -22.24 20.24 -2.59
N TYR A 43 -21.83 19.91 -3.82
CA TYR A 43 -20.99 18.73 -4.08
C TYR A 43 -19.65 18.80 -3.33
N GLU A 44 -19.04 19.98 -3.28
CA GLU A 44 -17.77 20.20 -2.57
C GLU A 44 -17.87 20.04 -1.05
N ARG A 45 -19.06 20.23 -0.47
CA ARG A 45 -19.31 20.17 0.99
C ARG A 45 -20.08 18.94 1.44
N ALA A 46 -20.72 18.22 0.52
CA ALA A 46 -21.50 17.03 0.82
C ALA A 46 -20.60 15.94 1.41
N ARG A 47 -21.15 15.17 2.36
CA ARG A 47 -20.43 14.02 2.92
C ARG A 47 -20.28 12.92 1.85
N PRO A 48 -19.18 12.15 1.88
CA PRO A 48 -18.96 11.07 0.90
C PRO A 48 -20.11 10.07 0.81
N GLU A 49 -20.79 9.76 1.93
CA GLU A 49 -21.92 8.84 1.97
C GLU A 49 -23.12 9.38 1.18
N THR A 50 -23.36 10.69 1.27
CA THR A 50 -24.44 11.38 0.55
C THR A 50 -24.19 11.39 -0.96
N LEU A 51 -22.93 11.57 -1.37
CA LEU A 51 -22.53 11.53 -2.78
C LEU A 51 -22.64 10.12 -3.36
N ARG A 52 -22.20 9.09 -2.62
CA ARG A 52 -22.29 7.68 -3.06
C ARG A 52 -23.73 7.23 -3.26
N ALA A 53 -24.66 7.65 -2.39
CA ALA A 53 -26.08 7.32 -2.55
C ALA A 53 -26.69 7.86 -3.87
N ARG A 54 -26.05 8.87 -4.48
CA ARG A 54 -26.49 9.52 -5.73
C ARG A 54 -25.76 9.04 -6.97
N GLU A 55 -24.62 8.36 -6.84
CA GLU A 55 -23.74 7.96 -7.95
C GLU A 55 -24.47 7.25 -9.09
N ALA A 56 -25.48 6.43 -8.77
CA ALA A 56 -26.23 5.66 -9.76
C ALA A 56 -27.06 6.52 -10.75
N HIS A 57 -27.40 7.75 -10.39
CA HIS A 57 -28.31 8.61 -11.17
C HIS A 57 -27.82 10.06 -11.30
N ASP A 58 -26.65 10.39 -10.75
CA ASP A 58 -26.07 11.72 -10.75
C ASP A 58 -24.64 11.65 -11.32
N PRO A 59 -24.45 11.99 -12.61
CA PRO A 59 -23.14 11.88 -13.26
C PRO A 59 -22.12 12.85 -12.65
N VAL A 60 -22.57 13.94 -12.02
CA VAL A 60 -21.68 14.86 -11.31
C VAL A 60 -21.20 14.29 -10.00
N ALA A 61 -22.08 13.67 -9.21
CA ALA A 61 -21.65 12.95 -8.01
C ALA A 61 -20.64 11.85 -8.34
N LYS A 62 -20.86 11.13 -9.45
CA LYS A 62 -19.94 10.11 -9.95
C LYS A 62 -18.59 10.69 -10.34
N GLU A 63 -18.55 11.66 -11.24
CA GLU A 63 -17.31 12.28 -11.71
C GLU A 63 -16.55 13.00 -10.60
N PHE A 64 -17.26 13.64 -9.67
CA PHE A 64 -16.65 14.30 -8.50
C PHE A 64 -15.97 13.29 -7.57
N LEU A 65 -16.63 12.16 -7.29
CA LEU A 65 -16.03 11.07 -6.55
C LEU A 65 -14.85 10.49 -7.33
N ASP A 66 -15.00 10.24 -8.62
CA ASP A 66 -13.91 9.74 -9.47
C ASP A 66 -12.69 10.68 -9.43
N GLU A 67 -12.85 12.01 -9.57
CA GLU A 67 -11.76 13.01 -9.41
C GLU A 67 -11.10 12.94 -8.02
N GLN A 68 -11.88 12.86 -6.94
CA GLN A 68 -11.33 12.74 -5.57
C GLN A 68 -10.51 11.46 -5.36
N TRP A 69 -10.83 10.40 -6.11
CA TRP A 69 -10.23 9.07 -5.95
C TRP A 69 -9.31 8.67 -7.12
N GLY A 70 -8.91 9.60 -7.99
CA GLY A 70 -7.86 9.39 -8.99
C GLY A 70 -8.31 9.04 -10.42
N GLY A 71 -9.55 9.35 -10.80
CA GLY A 71 -10.13 9.12 -12.12
C GLY A 71 -11.27 8.10 -12.13
N PRO A 72 -11.85 7.80 -13.31
CA PRO A 72 -13.02 6.93 -13.43
C PRO A 72 -12.75 5.57 -12.78
N LYS A 73 -13.47 5.28 -11.69
CA LYS A 73 -13.44 3.96 -11.07
C LYS A 73 -13.96 2.94 -12.07
N ARG A 74 -13.06 2.08 -12.57
CA ARG A 74 -13.48 0.70 -12.93
C ARG A 74 -14.24 0.13 -11.72
N PRO A 75 -15.26 -0.71 -11.92
CA PRO A 75 -15.94 -1.35 -10.80
C PRO A 75 -14.89 -2.09 -9.96
N TYR A 76 -14.51 -1.48 -8.84
CA TYR A 76 -13.55 -2.00 -7.90
C TYR A 76 -14.34 -2.90 -6.96
N GLN A 77 -14.20 -4.21 -7.15
CA GLN A 77 -14.67 -5.22 -6.20
C GLN A 77 -13.44 -5.79 -5.48
N PRO A 78 -13.32 -5.66 -4.15
CA PRO A 78 -12.37 -6.45 -3.39
C PRO A 78 -13.08 -7.70 -2.84
N GLU A 79 -12.75 -8.87 -3.38
CA GLU A 79 -12.97 -10.14 -2.68
C GLU A 79 -11.69 -10.97 -2.76
N ARG A 80 -11.01 -11.13 -1.61
CA ARG A 80 -9.81 -11.98 -1.38
C ARG A 80 -8.52 -11.53 -2.10
N PRO A 81 -7.33 -11.98 -1.65
CA PRO A 81 -6.10 -11.84 -2.44
C PRO A 81 -6.36 -12.32 -3.86
N THR A 82 -5.85 -11.56 -4.85
CA THR A 82 -6.37 -11.52 -6.22
C THR A 82 -6.28 -12.87 -6.96
N ASP A 83 -5.48 -13.83 -6.45
CA ASP A 83 -5.53 -15.23 -6.85
C ASP A 83 -5.01 -16.16 -5.72
N PRO A 84 -5.84 -17.07 -5.16
CA PRO A 84 -5.40 -18.07 -4.19
C PRO A 84 -4.22 -18.94 -4.66
N ALA A 85 -4.12 -19.22 -5.97
CA ALA A 85 -3.02 -19.99 -6.54
C ALA A 85 -1.70 -19.21 -6.51
N VAL A 86 -1.73 -17.91 -6.81
CA VAL A 86 -0.55 -17.03 -6.67
C VAL A 86 -0.10 -16.97 -5.22
N GLN A 87 -1.02 -16.81 -4.27
CA GLN A 87 -0.68 -16.79 -2.85
C GLN A 87 -0.12 -18.13 -2.34
N GLN A 88 -0.65 -19.25 -2.83
CA GLN A 88 -0.10 -20.57 -2.53
C GLN A 88 1.32 -20.74 -3.07
N ARG A 89 1.57 -20.27 -4.30
CA ARG A 89 2.90 -20.30 -4.91
C ARG A 89 3.88 -19.40 -4.18
N LEU A 90 3.49 -18.17 -3.81
CA LEU A 90 4.31 -17.27 -3.01
C LEU A 90 4.67 -17.87 -1.65
N ARG A 91 3.75 -18.62 -1.00
CA ARG A 91 4.07 -19.37 0.24
C ARG A 91 5.15 -20.43 0.02
N GLN A 92 5.10 -21.14 -1.11
CA GLN A 92 6.13 -22.12 -1.47
C GLN A 92 7.47 -21.44 -1.78
N ASP A 93 7.45 -20.35 -2.54
CA ASP A 93 8.66 -19.57 -2.86
C ASP A 93 9.29 -18.99 -1.60
N LEU A 94 8.49 -18.46 -0.68
CA LEU A 94 8.94 -17.91 0.60
C LEU A 94 9.58 -18.99 1.47
N ALA A 95 8.96 -20.17 1.57
CA ALA A 95 9.53 -21.31 2.28
C ALA A 95 10.88 -21.77 1.66
N ALA A 96 10.97 -21.81 0.33
CA ALA A 96 12.21 -22.14 -0.37
C ALA A 96 13.30 -21.09 -0.16
N ALA A 97 12.95 -19.81 -0.26
CA ALA A 97 13.86 -18.68 -0.01
C ALA A 97 14.38 -18.72 1.43
N ARG A 98 13.50 -18.95 2.41
CA ARG A 98 13.87 -19.13 3.81
C ARG A 98 14.84 -20.31 3.99
N ALA A 99 14.55 -21.46 3.40
CA ALA A 99 15.43 -22.63 3.48
C ALA A 99 16.83 -22.35 2.88
N ALA A 100 16.90 -21.59 1.79
CA ALA A 100 18.16 -21.18 1.18
C ALA A 100 18.97 -20.24 2.08
N VAL A 101 18.32 -19.24 2.71
CA VAL A 101 18.97 -18.34 3.67
C VAL A 101 19.53 -19.13 4.87
N GLU A 102 18.77 -20.07 5.42
CA GLU A 102 19.22 -20.89 6.55
C GLU A 102 20.33 -21.89 6.16
N ALA A 103 20.33 -22.40 4.93
CA ALA A 103 21.42 -23.23 4.42
C ALA A 103 22.71 -22.41 4.27
N GLU A 104 22.63 -21.23 3.68
CA GLU A 104 23.78 -20.34 3.52
C GLU A 104 24.31 -19.87 4.88
N ARG A 105 23.43 -19.55 5.83
CA ARG A 105 23.84 -19.19 7.18
C ARG A 105 24.65 -20.29 7.84
N ARG A 106 24.17 -21.54 7.80
CA ARG A 106 24.91 -22.69 8.32
C ARG A 106 26.27 -22.86 7.64
N ARG A 107 26.33 -22.70 6.32
CA ARG A 107 27.62 -22.73 5.59
C ARG A 107 28.59 -21.67 6.09
N LEU A 108 28.13 -20.44 6.33
CA LEU A 108 28.96 -19.34 6.83
C LEU A 108 29.41 -19.57 8.28
N GLU A 109 28.56 -20.13 9.12
CA GLU A 109 28.90 -20.53 10.50
C GLU A 109 29.94 -21.66 10.50
N GLU A 110 29.75 -22.71 9.70
CA GLU A 110 30.70 -23.82 9.54
C GLU A 110 32.06 -23.37 8.99
N ALA A 111 32.05 -22.37 8.09
CA ALA A 111 33.27 -21.76 7.54
C ALA A 111 33.94 -20.76 8.50
N GLY A 112 33.36 -20.47 9.66
CA GLY A 112 33.88 -19.48 10.61
C GLY A 112 33.79 -18.03 10.12
N LEU A 113 33.01 -17.77 9.06
CA LEU A 113 32.80 -16.44 8.47
C LEU A 113 31.67 -15.67 9.15
N ARG A 114 30.89 -16.33 10.01
CA ARG A 114 29.82 -15.75 10.81
C ARG A 114 29.81 -16.39 12.19
N ALA A 115 29.51 -15.59 13.22
CA ALA A 115 29.23 -16.13 14.55
C ALA A 115 27.92 -16.94 14.56
N PRO A 116 27.80 -17.99 15.40
CA PRO A 116 26.55 -18.72 15.56
C PRO A 116 25.40 -17.79 15.92
N SER A 117 24.29 -17.96 15.22
CA SER A 117 23.04 -17.24 15.47
C SER A 117 22.45 -17.57 16.84
N SER A 118 21.93 -16.57 17.55
CA SER A 118 21.05 -16.78 18.70
C SER A 118 19.62 -16.82 18.16
N ARG A 119 19.00 -18.00 18.16
CA ARG A 119 17.59 -18.13 17.73
C ARG A 119 16.72 -17.06 18.41
N GLU A 120 15.80 -16.46 17.64
CA GLU A 120 14.81 -15.56 18.22
C GLU A 120 14.06 -16.30 19.33
N PRO A 121 13.82 -15.66 20.51
CA PRO A 121 13.13 -16.31 21.60
C PRO A 121 11.77 -16.83 21.14
N ALA A 122 11.54 -18.13 21.29
CA ALA A 122 10.24 -18.73 21.09
C ALA A 122 9.46 -18.67 22.41
N GLY A 123 8.30 -18.00 22.44
CA GLY A 123 7.48 -17.87 23.64
C GLY A 123 6.48 -16.71 23.57
N PHE A 124 5.57 -16.62 24.54
CA PHE A 124 4.70 -15.46 24.68
C PHE A 124 5.55 -14.23 25.05
N GLU A 125 5.30 -13.10 24.41
CA GLU A 125 5.93 -11.80 24.71
C GLU A 125 4.94 -10.90 25.45
N GLU A 126 5.35 -10.28 26.56
CA GLU A 126 4.60 -9.16 27.12
C GLU A 126 4.79 -7.92 26.24
N ARG A 127 3.70 -7.43 25.66
CA ARG A 127 3.68 -6.18 24.90
C ARG A 127 2.83 -5.14 25.62
N SER A 128 3.39 -3.93 25.75
CA SER A 128 2.64 -2.77 26.19
C SER A 128 1.76 -2.27 25.04
N THR A 129 0.45 -2.39 25.21
CA THR A 129 -0.56 -1.88 24.28
C THR A 129 -1.30 -0.69 24.91
N PRO A 130 -2.05 0.13 24.14
CA PRO A 130 -2.91 1.16 24.71
C PRO A 130 -3.95 0.64 25.72
N ALA A 131 -4.22 -0.67 25.75
CA ALA A 131 -5.13 -1.33 26.69
C ALA A 131 -4.42 -1.93 27.92
N GLY A 132 -3.08 -1.79 28.05
CA GLY A 132 -2.27 -2.36 29.12
C GLY A 132 -1.21 -3.36 28.62
N GLU A 133 -0.52 -3.99 29.56
CA GLU A 133 0.41 -5.10 29.27
C GLU A 133 -0.39 -6.35 28.87
N GLN A 134 -0.04 -6.94 27.74
CA GLN A 134 -0.69 -8.12 27.20
C GLN A 134 0.34 -9.17 26.81
N GLU A 135 0.15 -10.42 27.23
CA GLU A 135 0.87 -11.56 26.67
C GLU A 135 0.40 -11.80 25.23
N VAL A 136 1.33 -11.69 24.28
CA VAL A 136 1.11 -11.92 22.86
C VAL A 136 1.83 -13.22 22.48
N PRO A 137 1.16 -14.19 21.83
CA PRO A 137 1.82 -15.42 21.40
C PRO A 137 3.00 -15.14 20.46
N PRO A 138 3.99 -16.04 20.38
CA PRO A 138 5.13 -15.87 19.50
C PRO A 138 4.66 -15.75 18.05
N THR A 139 5.31 -14.87 17.28
CA THR A 139 5.12 -14.85 15.83
C THR A 139 5.49 -16.23 15.24
N ALA A 140 4.90 -16.60 14.09
CA ALA A 140 5.22 -17.88 13.43
C ALA A 140 6.73 -18.04 13.17
N LYS A 141 7.42 -16.93 12.86
CA LYS A 141 8.88 -16.87 12.74
C LYS A 141 9.61 -17.14 14.06
N ALA A 142 9.19 -16.50 15.15
CA ALA A 142 9.79 -16.71 16.47
C ALA A 142 9.59 -18.17 16.94
N ALA A 143 8.41 -18.73 16.71
CA ALA A 143 8.14 -20.14 16.96
C ALA A 143 9.02 -21.08 16.10
N ALA A 144 9.34 -20.69 14.87
CA ALA A 144 10.24 -21.42 13.98
C ALA A 144 11.74 -21.17 14.26
N GLY A 145 12.07 -20.20 15.12
CA GLY A 145 13.45 -19.88 15.53
C GLY A 145 14.32 -19.26 14.44
N TYR A 146 13.74 -18.67 13.40
CA TYR A 146 14.50 -18.05 12.31
C TYR A 146 15.00 -16.64 12.67
N GLU A 147 16.17 -16.24 12.15
CA GLU A 147 16.64 -14.85 12.24
C GLU A 147 16.30 -14.06 10.97
N GLY A 148 15.91 -12.80 11.15
CA GLY A 148 15.65 -11.87 10.05
C GLY A 148 14.41 -12.20 9.21
N THR A 149 14.00 -11.25 8.38
CA THR A 149 12.75 -11.29 7.61
C THR A 149 13.08 -11.60 6.17
N VAL A 150 12.27 -12.42 5.50
CA VAL A 150 12.36 -12.68 4.05
C VAL A 150 11.07 -12.24 3.38
N ALA A 151 11.21 -11.70 2.18
CA ALA A 151 10.09 -11.34 1.32
C ALA A 151 10.33 -11.88 -0.09
N VAL A 152 9.28 -12.32 -0.74
CA VAL A 152 9.31 -12.78 -2.13
C VAL A 152 8.28 -12.03 -2.97
N ALA A 153 8.58 -11.84 -4.25
CA ALA A 153 7.62 -11.27 -5.19
C ALA A 153 7.55 -12.04 -6.51
N ARG A 154 6.34 -12.07 -7.08
CA ARG A 154 6.06 -12.45 -8.46
C ARG A 154 5.20 -11.38 -9.11
N SER A 155 5.22 -11.34 -10.43
CA SER A 155 4.46 -10.38 -11.21
C SER A 155 3.67 -11.07 -12.32
N ASP A 156 2.48 -10.56 -12.60
CA ASP A 156 1.71 -10.91 -13.80
C ASP A 156 2.07 -10.03 -15.01
N ILE A 157 3.02 -9.10 -14.87
CA ILE A 157 3.56 -8.29 -15.97
C ILE A 157 4.25 -9.25 -16.95
N PRO A 158 3.87 -9.26 -18.24
CA PRO A 158 4.43 -10.21 -19.22
C PRO A 158 5.95 -10.19 -19.31
N ALA A 159 6.57 -9.01 -19.25
CA ALA A 159 8.02 -8.84 -19.30
C ALA A 159 8.77 -9.37 -18.07
N LEU A 160 8.06 -9.62 -16.97
CA LEU A 160 8.59 -10.19 -15.72
C LEU A 160 8.07 -11.62 -15.49
N ALA A 161 7.38 -12.20 -16.47
CA ALA A 161 6.76 -13.50 -16.31
C ALA A 161 7.82 -14.57 -16.01
N GLY A 162 7.62 -15.30 -14.91
CA GLY A 162 8.55 -16.34 -14.46
C GLY A 162 9.69 -15.84 -13.56
N GLU A 163 9.90 -14.52 -13.46
CA GLU A 163 10.88 -13.96 -12.52
C GLU A 163 10.40 -14.15 -11.06
N LEU A 164 11.35 -14.45 -10.17
CA LEU A 164 11.16 -14.47 -8.72
C LEU A 164 12.13 -13.46 -8.12
N PHE A 165 11.60 -12.54 -7.32
CA PHE A 165 12.40 -11.59 -6.56
C PHE A 165 12.41 -12.05 -5.11
N THR A 166 13.57 -11.94 -4.45
CA THR A 166 13.76 -12.35 -3.06
C THR A 166 14.53 -11.26 -2.34
N GLY A 167 13.89 -10.61 -1.37
CA GLY A 167 14.53 -9.64 -0.49
C GLY A 167 14.66 -10.18 0.93
N GLY A 168 15.68 -9.73 1.64
CA GLY A 168 15.91 -10.11 3.03
C GLY A 168 16.30 -8.91 3.89
N SER A 169 16.08 -9.01 5.20
CA SER A 169 16.78 -8.13 6.13
C SER A 169 18.25 -8.54 6.29
N PRO A 170 19.16 -7.70 6.82
CA PRO A 170 20.57 -8.06 7.01
C PRO A 170 20.78 -9.38 7.77
N ARG A 171 19.90 -9.69 8.75
CA ARG A 171 19.96 -10.96 9.47
C ARG A 171 19.52 -12.16 8.62
N ALA A 172 18.69 -11.92 7.60
CA ALA A 172 18.33 -12.87 6.56
C ALA A 172 19.23 -12.75 5.30
N LEU A 173 20.44 -12.21 5.45
CA LEU A 173 21.46 -12.08 4.39
C LEU A 173 21.05 -11.18 3.21
N GLY A 174 20.00 -10.38 3.35
CA GLY A 174 19.66 -9.37 2.36
C GLY A 174 20.54 -8.13 2.44
N SER A 175 20.51 -7.34 1.38
CA SER A 175 21.33 -6.14 1.23
C SER A 175 20.49 -4.99 0.72
N TYR A 176 20.82 -3.75 1.07
CA TYR A 176 20.11 -2.60 0.55
C TYR A 176 21.08 -1.46 0.28
N ASP A 177 20.74 -0.62 -0.67
CA ASP A 177 21.38 0.67 -0.92
C ASP A 177 20.69 1.76 -0.06
N PRO A 178 21.39 2.38 0.90
CA PRO A 178 20.84 3.47 1.71
C PRO A 178 20.49 4.72 0.89
N ALA A 179 21.15 4.92 -0.26
CA ALA A 179 20.93 6.07 -1.13
C ALA A 179 19.73 5.90 -2.06
N HIS A 180 19.17 4.69 -2.16
CA HIS A 180 18.06 4.39 -3.05
C HIS A 180 16.78 5.18 -2.69
N ALA A 181 15.96 5.50 -3.69
CA ALA A 181 14.70 6.21 -3.48
C ALA A 181 13.68 5.38 -2.67
N ILE A 182 13.76 4.06 -2.78
CA ILE A 182 13.00 3.09 -1.98
C ILE A 182 13.72 2.89 -0.64
N ARG A 183 13.32 3.68 0.35
CA ARG A 183 13.87 3.71 1.70
C ARG A 183 12.83 4.20 2.71
N PRO A 184 13.06 4.04 4.03
CA PRO A 184 12.23 4.64 5.06
C PRO A 184 12.07 6.16 4.91
N PRO A 185 11.10 6.80 5.61
CA PRO A 185 10.99 8.25 5.66
C PRO A 185 12.31 8.92 6.09
N ASP A 186 12.63 10.08 5.52
CA ASP A 186 13.95 10.68 5.68
C ASP A 186 14.24 11.16 7.12
N ASP A 187 13.21 11.31 7.96
CA ASP A 187 13.33 11.65 9.39
C ASP A 187 13.52 10.42 10.29
N VAL A 188 13.55 9.20 9.73
CA VAL A 188 13.82 7.96 10.46
C VAL A 188 15.33 7.73 10.53
N VAL A 189 15.92 8.10 11.66
CA VAL A 189 17.37 7.95 11.93
C VAL A 189 17.74 6.62 12.62
N VAL A 190 16.76 5.87 13.11
CA VAL A 190 17.00 4.61 13.85
C VAL A 190 17.45 3.51 12.88
N PRO A 191 18.69 2.96 13.01
CA PRO A 191 19.22 1.98 12.05
C PRO A 191 18.35 0.73 11.89
N GLN A 192 17.64 0.33 12.94
CA GLN A 192 16.79 -0.86 12.96
C GLN A 192 15.57 -0.74 12.05
N ALA A 193 15.20 0.46 11.60
CA ALA A 193 14.10 0.67 10.65
C ALA A 193 14.55 0.63 9.18
N HIS A 194 15.86 0.50 8.93
CA HIS A 194 16.44 0.39 7.60
C HIS A 194 16.81 -1.05 7.26
N GLY A 195 16.80 -1.37 5.98
CA GLY A 195 17.15 -2.70 5.48
C GLY A 195 16.15 -3.78 5.86
N HIS A 196 14.86 -3.45 6.03
CA HIS A 196 13.86 -4.52 6.13
C HIS A 196 13.70 -5.24 4.80
N ALA A 197 13.14 -6.45 4.82
CA ALA A 197 13.02 -7.28 3.62
C ALA A 197 12.25 -6.56 2.49
N GLU A 198 11.26 -5.74 2.86
CA GLU A 198 10.48 -4.90 1.96
C GLU A 198 11.33 -3.82 1.27
N GLN A 199 12.37 -3.32 1.94
CA GLN A 199 13.28 -2.33 1.36
C GLN A 199 14.17 -2.99 0.32
N ASP A 200 14.86 -4.07 0.66
CA ASP A 200 15.70 -4.83 -0.29
C ASP A 200 14.87 -5.28 -1.51
N LEU A 201 13.75 -5.96 -1.26
CA LEU A 201 12.84 -6.41 -2.33
C LEU A 201 12.33 -5.23 -3.18
N GLY A 202 11.92 -4.13 -2.55
CA GLY A 202 11.44 -2.95 -3.24
C GLY A 202 12.50 -2.28 -4.12
N GLN A 203 13.76 -2.28 -3.69
CA GLN A 203 14.87 -1.78 -4.50
C GLN A 203 15.14 -2.68 -5.72
N GLN A 204 15.14 -3.99 -5.54
CA GLN A 204 15.27 -4.95 -6.64
C GLN A 204 14.16 -4.77 -7.69
N LEU A 205 12.91 -4.66 -7.22
CA LEU A 205 11.74 -4.41 -8.07
C LEU A 205 11.86 -3.07 -8.81
N ASP A 206 12.19 -1.98 -8.12
CA ASP A 206 12.36 -0.66 -8.74
C ASP A 206 13.44 -0.70 -9.83
N ALA A 207 14.60 -1.31 -9.53
CA ALA A 207 15.70 -1.42 -10.47
C ALA A 207 15.35 -2.27 -11.70
N ARG A 208 14.51 -3.31 -11.55
CA ARG A 208 14.06 -4.14 -12.67
C ARG A 208 12.97 -3.44 -13.50
N LEU A 209 12.02 -2.78 -12.84
CA LEU A 209 10.91 -2.04 -13.47
C LEU A 209 11.40 -0.78 -14.19
N ALA A 210 12.45 -0.12 -13.69
CA ALA A 210 13.09 1.02 -14.35
C ALA A 210 13.72 0.65 -15.70
N ARG A 211 14.03 -0.63 -15.92
CA ARG A 211 14.64 -1.15 -17.15
C ARG A 211 13.64 -1.65 -18.20
N LEU A 212 12.34 -1.60 -17.91
CA LEU A 212 11.32 -1.91 -18.91
C LEU A 212 11.36 -0.90 -20.06
N THR A 213 11.26 -1.40 -21.29
CA THR A 213 11.04 -0.58 -22.48
C THR A 213 9.70 0.15 -22.40
N GLU A 214 9.50 1.17 -23.23
CA GLU A 214 8.23 1.90 -23.27
C GLU A 214 7.03 0.98 -23.61
N ALA A 215 7.23 0.04 -24.54
CA ALA A 215 6.21 -0.94 -24.91
C ALA A 215 5.88 -1.88 -23.75
N GLU A 216 6.89 -2.40 -23.04
CA GLU A 216 6.67 -3.25 -21.86
C GLU A 216 6.02 -2.49 -20.72
N ARG A 217 6.41 -1.23 -20.48
CA ARG A 217 5.77 -0.37 -19.46
C ARG A 217 4.30 -0.09 -19.81
N ALA A 218 4.00 0.15 -21.08
CA ALA A 218 2.61 0.31 -21.54
C ALA A 218 1.80 -0.98 -21.33
N ALA A 219 2.39 -2.14 -21.64
CA ALA A 219 1.79 -3.45 -21.40
C ALA A 219 1.64 -3.78 -19.91
N ALA A 220 2.50 -3.24 -19.05
CA ALA A 220 2.45 -3.45 -17.60
C ALA A 220 1.35 -2.64 -16.90
N ARG A 221 0.67 -1.71 -17.58
CA ARG A 221 -0.34 -0.87 -16.91
C ARG A 221 -1.50 -1.70 -16.35
N GLY A 222 -1.79 -1.52 -15.06
CA GLY A 222 -2.85 -2.22 -14.34
C GLY A 222 -2.50 -3.66 -13.92
N HIS A 223 -1.29 -4.12 -14.22
CA HIS A 223 -0.79 -5.41 -13.77
C HIS A 223 -0.35 -5.37 -12.30
N THR A 224 -0.28 -6.55 -11.69
CA THR A 224 -0.04 -6.75 -10.26
C THR A 224 1.31 -7.39 -9.99
N VAL A 225 2.09 -6.73 -9.12
CA VAL A 225 3.22 -7.32 -8.43
C VAL A 225 2.72 -7.84 -7.08
N SER A 226 2.70 -9.16 -6.92
CA SER A 226 2.27 -9.85 -5.70
C SER A 226 3.47 -10.15 -4.82
N ILE A 227 3.45 -9.64 -3.60
CA ILE A 227 4.52 -9.70 -2.61
C ILE A 227 4.02 -10.48 -1.39
N ARG A 228 4.86 -11.37 -0.88
CA ARG A 228 4.62 -12.05 0.39
C ARG A 228 5.83 -11.94 1.31
N VAL A 229 5.58 -11.52 2.54
CA VAL A 229 6.57 -11.32 3.60
C VAL A 229 6.29 -12.37 4.69
N ASP A 230 7.31 -12.91 5.35
CA ASP A 230 7.09 -13.87 6.43
C ASP A 230 6.73 -13.24 7.79
N GLN A 231 6.78 -11.91 7.88
CA GLN A 231 6.35 -11.15 9.05
C GLN A 231 5.45 -9.97 8.65
N GLU A 232 4.71 -9.47 9.63
CA GLU A 232 3.90 -8.28 9.47
C GLU A 232 4.79 -7.10 9.05
N VAL A 233 4.35 -6.40 8.00
CA VAL A 233 5.02 -5.19 7.52
C VAL A 233 5.00 -4.14 8.63
N CYS A 234 6.17 -3.66 9.03
CA CYS A 234 6.27 -2.70 10.11
C CYS A 234 5.63 -1.35 9.75
N SER A 235 5.27 -0.56 10.78
CA SER A 235 4.61 0.73 10.61
C SER A 235 5.42 1.75 9.79
N VAL A 236 6.75 1.64 9.78
CA VAL A 236 7.65 2.48 8.98
C VAL A 236 7.61 2.09 7.51
N CYS A 237 7.66 0.80 7.20
CA CYS A 237 7.55 0.30 5.82
C CYS A 237 6.17 0.59 5.22
N ALA A 238 5.12 0.49 6.04
CA ALA A 238 3.74 0.80 5.68
C ALA A 238 3.34 2.28 5.81
N ALA A 239 4.28 3.18 6.15
CA ALA A 239 3.96 4.60 6.37
C ALA A 239 3.37 5.27 5.11
N ALA A 240 2.47 6.24 5.34
CA ALA A 240 1.63 6.93 4.34
C ALA A 240 0.57 6.10 3.60
N LEU A 241 0.50 4.78 3.78
CA LEU A 241 -0.56 3.98 3.15
C LEU A 241 -1.98 4.38 3.60
N GLY A 242 -2.11 4.97 4.79
CA GLY A 242 -3.36 5.56 5.32
C GLY A 242 -3.57 7.05 5.03
N GLY A 243 -2.77 7.68 4.15
CA GLY A 243 -2.91 9.11 3.79
C GLY A 243 -2.07 10.09 4.62
N GLY A 244 -1.02 9.62 5.30
CA GLY A 244 -0.08 10.46 6.05
C GLY A 244 1.00 11.12 5.17
N PRO A 245 1.68 12.17 5.66
CA PRO A 245 2.68 12.92 4.88
C PRO A 245 4.03 12.19 4.74
N ARG A 246 4.29 11.15 5.54
CA ARG A 246 5.57 10.44 5.60
C ARG A 246 5.55 9.17 4.76
N ALA A 247 6.05 9.25 3.53
CA ALA A 247 6.10 8.10 2.61
C ALA A 247 7.10 7.03 3.09
N GLY A 248 6.58 5.87 3.46
CA GLY A 248 7.38 4.67 3.78
C GLY A 248 7.81 3.90 2.54
N VAL A 249 8.50 2.78 2.76
CA VAL A 249 9.07 1.92 1.71
C VAL A 249 8.03 1.52 0.66
N LEU A 250 6.88 0.98 1.08
CA LEU A 250 5.85 0.49 0.16
C LEU A 250 5.13 1.62 -0.58
N SER A 251 4.91 2.75 0.10
CA SER A 251 4.32 3.94 -0.52
C SER A 251 5.26 4.51 -1.59
N ARG A 252 6.56 4.61 -1.31
CA ARG A 252 7.57 5.08 -2.28
C ARG A 252 7.69 4.14 -3.48
N LEU A 253 7.65 2.82 -3.28
CA LEU A 253 7.68 1.83 -4.36
C LEU A 253 6.49 2.03 -5.31
N SER A 254 5.28 2.07 -4.76
CA SER A 254 4.08 2.25 -5.57
C SER A 254 3.99 3.64 -6.20
N ALA A 255 4.51 4.69 -5.56
CA ALA A 255 4.53 6.04 -6.13
C ALA A 255 5.47 6.16 -7.35
N ARG A 256 6.53 5.35 -7.41
CA ARG A 256 7.48 5.33 -8.53
C ARG A 256 6.98 4.54 -9.74
N HIS A 257 6.06 3.59 -9.52
CA HIS A 257 5.39 2.83 -10.57
C HIS A 257 3.87 2.97 -10.42
N PRO A 258 3.32 4.20 -10.57
CA PRO A 258 1.92 4.50 -10.29
C PRO A 258 0.94 3.75 -11.19
N GLU A 259 1.40 3.23 -12.32
CA GLU A 259 0.64 2.41 -13.25
C GLU A 259 0.44 0.95 -12.79
N LEU A 260 1.15 0.51 -11.76
CA LEU A 260 1.11 -0.86 -11.26
C LEU A 260 0.28 -0.99 -9.99
N VAL A 261 -0.20 -2.20 -9.75
CA VAL A 261 -0.78 -2.62 -8.48
C VAL A 261 0.27 -3.40 -7.70
N PHE A 262 0.52 -3.02 -6.45
CA PHE A 262 1.31 -3.84 -5.52
C PHE A 262 0.36 -4.48 -4.52
N GLU A 263 0.34 -5.81 -4.45
CA GLU A 263 -0.39 -6.57 -3.43
C GLU A 263 0.62 -7.16 -2.44
N VAL A 264 0.59 -6.71 -1.18
CA VAL A 264 1.50 -7.18 -0.12
C VAL A 264 0.71 -7.95 0.92
N THR A 265 1.19 -9.16 1.21
CA THR A 265 0.63 -10.06 2.22
C THR A 265 1.71 -10.54 3.19
N ALA A 266 1.31 -11.00 4.36
CA ALA A 266 2.21 -11.60 5.36
C ALA A 266 1.75 -13.01 5.77
N ASP A 267 2.65 -13.80 6.36
CA ASP A 267 2.34 -15.13 6.90
C ASP A 267 1.72 -15.08 8.31
N ASP A 268 2.07 -14.10 9.13
CA ASP A 268 1.65 -13.99 10.53
C ASP A 268 0.38 -13.17 10.75
N VAL A 269 -0.07 -12.41 9.75
CA VAL A 269 -1.29 -11.60 9.80
C VAL A 269 -2.12 -11.73 8.52
N SER A 270 -3.44 -11.54 8.63
CA SER A 270 -4.37 -11.57 7.50
C SER A 270 -4.47 -10.25 6.74
N THR A 271 -3.68 -9.24 7.12
CA THR A 271 -3.68 -7.93 6.47
C THR A 271 -3.17 -8.04 5.03
N VAL A 272 -3.97 -7.52 4.09
CA VAL A 272 -3.59 -7.35 2.68
C VAL A 272 -3.46 -5.87 2.38
N TYR A 273 -2.28 -5.45 1.92
CA TYR A 273 -2.04 -4.10 1.40
C TYR A 273 -2.10 -4.13 -0.12
N ARG A 274 -3.16 -3.57 -0.70
CA ARG A 274 -3.21 -3.27 -2.13
C ARG A 274 -2.89 -1.80 -2.33
N ILE A 275 -1.87 -1.50 -3.13
CA ILE A 275 -1.26 -0.18 -3.20
C ILE A 275 -1.12 0.25 -4.66
N VAL A 276 -1.60 1.45 -4.98
CA VAL A 276 -1.49 2.07 -6.31
C VAL A 276 -1.10 3.54 -6.12
N GLY A 277 -0.13 4.03 -6.91
CA GLY A 277 0.34 5.42 -6.84
C GLY A 277 0.74 5.88 -5.43
N GLY A 278 1.28 4.97 -4.61
CA GLY A 278 1.73 5.25 -3.26
C GLY A 278 0.64 5.28 -2.18
N ARG A 279 -0.60 4.91 -2.52
CA ARG A 279 -1.74 4.90 -1.58
C ARG A 279 -2.36 3.52 -1.49
N ARG A 280 -2.83 3.14 -0.31
CA ARG A 280 -3.65 1.93 -0.16
C ARG A 280 -4.99 2.15 -0.84
N VAL A 281 -5.36 1.22 -1.70
CA VAL A 281 -6.70 1.14 -2.30
C VAL A 281 -7.52 0.11 -1.55
N ARG A 282 -8.79 0.43 -1.29
CA ARG A 282 -9.73 -0.41 -0.54
C ARG A 282 -10.64 -1.16 -1.47
#